data_AF-A0A428TRD5-F1
#
_entry.id   AF-A0A428TRD5-F1
#
_cell.length_a   1.000
_cell.length_b   1.000
_cell.length_c   1.000
_cell.angle_alpha   90.00
_cell.angle_beta   90.00
_cell.angle_gamma   90.00
#
_symmetry.space_group_name_H-M   'P 1'
#
loop_
_entity.id
_entity.type
_entity.pdbx_description
1 polymer ?
#
loop_
_entity_poly.entity_id
_entity_poly.type
_entity_poly.pdbx_seq_one_letter_code
_entity_poly.pdbx_strand_id
1 'polypeptide(L)'
;MSYDLIKKSNPEAQVSFNKTTADSVFTEANLVQFVQAYFSRLHAYIPIIHQPTFQIGTAPLPLLISIFLFGSLCYAPQDAAISARDFFDLAEAYIFSHPTFRRILQQCSTERASIDEIQILQAALIIEIVQNGSSNVHTRRRLRLERYPCLVAAMRISGLFQENRRFPLHYLAGTDWHMFIFDELRLRLATWTFFTDSIFATCFNKCPEITVSEMTGDLPCEEHLFEAETVSDVAINGHGLQVKFARAIHGTNHS
;
A
#
# COMPACT_ATOMS: atom_id res chain seq x y z
N MET A 1 21.96 -28.41 -16.07
CA MET A 1 20.87 -29.10 -15.33
C MET A 1 19.84 -28.04 -14.94
N SER A 2 19.14 -27.51 -15.94
CA SER A 2 17.75 -27.79 -16.31
C SER A 2 16.74 -27.07 -15.38
N TYR A 3 16.45 -25.84 -15.78
CA TYR A 3 15.28 -25.05 -15.36
C TYR A 3 13.95 -25.83 -15.59
N ASP A 4 13.97 -26.84 -16.47
CA ASP A 4 12.83 -27.72 -16.76
C ASP A 4 12.57 -28.77 -15.67
N LEU A 5 13.53 -29.04 -14.77
CA LEU A 5 13.31 -29.96 -13.65
C LEU A 5 12.53 -29.31 -12.50
N ILE A 6 12.64 -27.98 -12.33
CA ILE A 6 11.89 -27.26 -11.28
C ILE A 6 10.41 -27.13 -11.64
N LYS A 7 10.08 -27.02 -12.94
CA LYS A 7 8.68 -27.06 -13.41
C LYS A 7 8.04 -28.45 -13.28
N LYS A 8 8.83 -29.53 -13.21
CA LYS A 8 8.32 -30.90 -13.16
C LYS A 8 8.00 -31.41 -11.74
N SER A 9 8.25 -30.63 -10.70
CA SER A 9 8.09 -31.08 -9.31
C SER A 9 7.10 -30.27 -8.47
N ASN A 10 6.20 -29.50 -9.08
CA ASN A 10 5.12 -28.85 -8.33
C ASN A 10 3.72 -29.27 -8.84
N PRO A 11 3.14 -30.35 -8.30
CA PRO A 11 1.77 -30.78 -8.58
C PRO A 11 0.70 -29.78 -8.12
N GLU A 12 1.07 -28.72 -7.39
CA GLU A 12 0.14 -27.75 -6.77
C GLU A 12 0.10 -26.39 -7.51
N ALA A 13 0.79 -26.22 -8.64
CA ALA A 13 0.90 -24.94 -9.35
C ALA A 13 -0.05 -24.77 -10.55
N GLN A 14 -1.16 -25.52 -10.60
CA GLN A 14 -2.33 -25.14 -11.37
C GLN A 14 -3.44 -24.80 -10.38
N VAL A 15 -3.45 -23.55 -9.90
CA VAL A 15 -4.67 -22.99 -9.32
C VAL A 15 -5.71 -23.06 -10.42
N SER A 16 -6.63 -24.03 -10.34
CA SER A 16 -7.69 -24.19 -11.31
C SER A 16 -8.60 -22.98 -11.18
N PHE A 17 -8.51 -22.04 -12.13
CA PHE A 17 -9.38 -20.88 -12.16
C PHE A 17 -10.84 -21.35 -12.25
N ASN A 18 -11.60 -21.16 -11.17
CA ASN A 18 -13.01 -21.51 -11.13
C ASN A 18 -13.83 -20.31 -11.64
N LYS A 19 -14.26 -20.40 -12.90
CA LYS A 19 -15.06 -19.34 -13.54
C LYS A 19 -16.38 -19.07 -12.80
N THR A 20 -17.06 -20.11 -12.32
CA THR A 20 -18.32 -19.94 -11.58
C THR A 20 -18.12 -19.16 -10.28
N THR A 21 -17.05 -19.46 -9.56
CA THR A 21 -16.67 -18.69 -8.36
C THR A 21 -16.26 -17.27 -8.72
N ALA A 22 -15.57 -17.07 -9.84
CA ALA A 22 -15.20 -15.73 -10.29
C ALA A 22 -16.42 -14.88 -10.64
N ASP A 23 -17.40 -15.45 -11.34
CA ASP A 23 -18.64 -14.78 -11.72
C ASP A 23 -19.49 -14.40 -10.50
N SER A 24 -19.43 -15.19 -9.40
CA SER A 24 -20.14 -14.87 -8.15
C SER A 24 -19.41 -13.84 -7.28
N VAL A 25 -18.07 -13.78 -7.35
CA VAL A 25 -17.25 -12.85 -6.56
C VAL A 25 -17.13 -11.49 -7.24
N PHE A 26 -16.78 -11.44 -8.52
CA PHE A 26 -16.47 -10.20 -9.24
C PHE A 26 -17.73 -9.57 -9.85
N THR A 27 -18.69 -9.23 -8.99
CA THR A 27 -19.91 -8.50 -9.36
C THR A 27 -19.79 -7.02 -9.05
N GLU A 28 -20.57 -6.17 -9.72
CA GLU A 28 -20.63 -4.73 -9.43
C GLU A 28 -21.06 -4.46 -7.98
N ALA A 29 -22.02 -5.25 -7.47
CA ALA A 29 -22.49 -5.16 -6.09
C ALA A 29 -21.35 -5.44 -5.09
N ASN A 30 -20.63 -6.55 -5.26
CA ASN A 30 -19.49 -6.87 -4.40
C ASN A 30 -18.37 -5.84 -4.54
N LEU A 31 -18.13 -5.31 -5.75
CA LEU A 31 -17.11 -4.30 -5.99
C LEU A 31 -17.34 -3.07 -5.13
N VAL A 32 -18.55 -2.50 -5.20
CA VAL A 32 -18.93 -1.33 -4.39
C VAL A 32 -18.86 -1.67 -2.89
N GLN A 33 -19.44 -2.81 -2.48
CA GLN A 33 -19.50 -3.20 -1.07
C GLN A 33 -18.14 -3.46 -0.43
N PHE A 34 -17.22 -4.12 -1.14
CA PHE A 34 -15.90 -4.47 -0.61
C PHE A 34 -14.96 -3.28 -0.66
N VAL A 35 -14.99 -2.45 -1.71
CA VAL A 35 -14.20 -1.21 -1.74
C VAL A 35 -14.66 -0.26 -0.62
N GLN A 36 -15.97 -0.10 -0.41
CA GLN A 36 -16.49 0.69 0.70
C GLN A 36 -16.07 0.12 2.07
N ALA A 37 -16.05 -1.20 2.21
CA ALA A 37 -15.58 -1.86 3.42
C ALA A 37 -14.10 -1.59 3.70
N TYR A 38 -13.25 -1.57 2.67
CA TYR A 38 -11.84 -1.22 2.81
C TYR A 38 -11.70 0.20 3.38
N PHE A 39 -12.31 1.21 2.76
CA PHE A 39 -12.19 2.59 3.22
C PHE A 39 -12.79 2.81 4.61
N SER A 40 -13.96 2.23 4.88
CA SER A 40 -14.64 2.44 6.17
C SER A 40 -14.02 1.70 7.36
N ARG A 41 -13.28 0.60 7.14
CA ARG A 41 -12.84 -0.28 8.24
C ARG A 41 -11.35 -0.56 8.29
N LEU A 42 -10.62 -0.39 7.18
CA LEU A 42 -9.21 -0.81 7.09
C LEU A 42 -8.29 0.36 6.77
N HIS A 43 -8.73 1.29 5.93
CA HIS A 43 -7.93 2.41 5.46
C HIS A 43 -7.34 3.25 6.61
N ALA A 44 -8.10 3.52 7.67
CA ALA A 44 -7.61 4.26 8.83
C ALA A 44 -6.38 3.62 9.52
N TYR A 45 -6.17 2.31 9.37
CA TYR A 45 -5.00 1.60 9.90
C TYR A 45 -3.82 1.60 8.91
N ILE A 46 -4.12 1.64 7.61
CA ILE A 46 -3.13 1.59 6.51
C ILE A 46 -3.48 2.67 5.47
N PRO A 47 -3.35 3.97 5.82
CA PRO A 47 -3.76 5.08 4.96
C PRO A 47 -2.69 5.38 3.90
N ILE A 48 -2.46 4.41 3.03
CA ILE A 48 -1.51 4.50 1.92
C ILE A 48 -2.17 4.94 0.61
N ILE A 49 -3.50 5.07 0.58
CA ILE A 49 -4.29 5.56 -0.55
C ILE A 49 -4.99 6.83 -0.11
N HIS A 50 -5.05 7.84 -0.98
CA HIS A 50 -5.79 9.06 -0.68
C HIS A 50 -7.26 8.89 -1.03
N GLN A 51 -8.11 8.69 -0.03
CA GLN A 51 -9.52 8.34 -0.21
C GLN A 51 -10.30 9.39 -1.01
N PRO A 52 -10.17 10.71 -0.78
CA PRO A 52 -10.93 11.72 -1.52
C PRO A 52 -10.69 11.72 -3.03
N THR A 53 -9.51 11.31 -3.49
CA THR A 53 -9.19 11.23 -4.93
C THR A 53 -9.44 9.86 -5.54
N PHE A 54 -9.72 8.84 -4.73
CA PHE A 54 -9.88 7.48 -5.23
C PHE A 54 -11.22 7.33 -5.96
N GLN A 55 -11.17 6.76 -7.17
CA GLN A 55 -12.37 6.49 -7.96
C GLN A 55 -12.29 5.09 -8.55
N ILE A 56 -13.34 4.28 -8.33
CA ILE A 56 -13.41 2.88 -8.82
C ILE A 56 -13.23 2.82 -10.34
N GLY A 57 -13.87 3.73 -11.08
CA GLY A 57 -13.89 3.71 -12.55
C GLY A 57 -12.57 4.07 -13.23
N THR A 58 -11.61 4.67 -12.50
CA THR A 58 -10.33 5.12 -13.05
C THR A 58 -9.12 4.49 -12.35
N ALA A 59 -9.31 3.83 -11.20
CA ALA A 59 -8.25 3.13 -10.50
C ALA A 59 -7.65 2.02 -11.37
N PRO A 60 -6.31 1.84 -11.37
CA PRO A 60 -5.69 0.76 -12.10
C PRO A 60 -6.10 -0.58 -11.48
N LEU A 61 -6.31 -1.59 -12.34
CA LEU A 61 -6.81 -2.90 -11.92
C LEU A 61 -6.01 -3.57 -10.78
N PRO A 62 -4.66 -3.53 -10.75
CA PRO A 62 -3.88 -4.09 -9.63
C PRO A 62 -4.24 -3.46 -8.27
N LEU A 63 -4.43 -2.14 -8.23
CA LEU A 63 -4.80 -1.44 -7.01
C LEU A 63 -6.25 -1.75 -6.64
N LEU A 64 -7.16 -1.73 -7.62
CA LEU A 64 -8.58 -1.99 -7.38
C LEU A 64 -8.81 -3.41 -6.85
N ILE A 65 -8.18 -4.43 -7.44
CA ILE A 65 -8.34 -5.82 -6.99
C ILE A 65 -7.77 -6.04 -5.59
N SER A 66 -6.64 -5.42 -5.25
CA SER A 66 -6.05 -5.57 -3.91
C SER A 66 -6.93 -4.92 -2.83
N ILE A 67 -7.46 -3.72 -3.07
CA ILE A 67 -8.44 -3.04 -2.21
C ILE A 67 -9.71 -3.88 -2.04
N PHE A 68 -10.26 -4.36 -3.16
CA PHE A 68 -11.46 -5.21 -3.19
C PHE A 68 -11.28 -6.48 -2.35
N LEU A 69 -10.17 -7.20 -2.55
CA LEU A 69 -9.88 -8.42 -1.80
C LEU A 69 -9.64 -8.13 -0.31
N PHE A 70 -8.99 -7.01 0.03
CA PHE A 70 -8.81 -6.64 1.43
C PHE A 70 -10.14 -6.31 2.10
N GLY A 71 -11.00 -5.53 1.45
CA GLY A 71 -12.33 -5.19 1.96
C GLY A 71 -13.26 -6.39 2.14
N SER A 72 -13.10 -7.44 1.34
CA SER A 72 -13.84 -8.71 1.50
C SER A 72 -13.62 -9.36 2.87
N LEU A 73 -12.45 -9.14 3.49
CA LEU A 73 -12.12 -9.70 4.81
C LEU A 73 -12.92 -9.07 5.95
N CYS A 74 -13.57 -7.92 5.72
CA CYS A 74 -14.34 -7.25 6.75
C CYS A 74 -15.78 -7.78 6.91
N TYR A 75 -16.20 -8.73 6.08
CA TYR A 75 -17.53 -9.32 6.17
C TYR A 75 -17.47 -10.66 6.91
N ALA A 76 -18.53 -10.94 7.66
CA ALA A 76 -18.75 -12.29 8.19
C ALA A 76 -18.80 -13.29 7.01
N PRO A 77 -18.53 -14.59 7.25
CA PRO A 77 -18.42 -15.59 6.18
C PRO A 77 -19.74 -15.74 5.40
N GLN A 78 -19.92 -14.90 4.39
CA GLN A 78 -20.92 -15.01 3.33
C GLN A 78 -20.22 -15.64 2.13
N ASP A 79 -20.97 -16.36 1.29
CA ASP A 79 -20.40 -17.16 0.20
C ASP A 79 -19.40 -16.37 -0.66
N ALA A 80 -19.74 -15.15 -1.07
CA ALA A 80 -18.85 -14.31 -1.89
C ALA A 80 -17.58 -13.84 -1.15
N ALA A 81 -17.67 -13.49 0.14
CA ALA A 81 -16.52 -13.04 0.93
C ALA A 81 -15.55 -14.19 1.24
N ILE A 82 -16.08 -15.41 1.43
CA ILE A 82 -15.25 -16.61 1.56
C ILE A 82 -14.59 -16.93 0.22
N SER A 83 -15.38 -16.97 -0.85
CA SER A 83 -14.92 -17.26 -2.22
C SER A 83 -13.90 -16.25 -2.73
N ALA A 84 -13.91 -15.00 -2.26
CA ALA A 84 -12.89 -14.00 -2.62
C ALA A 84 -11.46 -14.47 -2.27
N ARG A 85 -11.30 -15.32 -1.24
CA ARG A 85 -9.99 -15.86 -0.83
C ARG A 85 -9.34 -16.74 -1.88
N ASP A 86 -10.14 -17.38 -2.74
CA ASP A 86 -9.65 -18.22 -3.83
C ASP A 86 -8.86 -17.40 -4.88
N PHE A 87 -9.00 -16.07 -4.86
CA PHE A 87 -8.35 -15.15 -5.79
C PHE A 87 -7.12 -14.43 -5.21
N PHE A 88 -6.74 -14.69 -3.96
CA PHE A 88 -5.59 -14.02 -3.33
C PHE A 88 -4.27 -14.37 -4.03
N ASP A 89 -4.02 -15.66 -4.26
CA ASP A 89 -2.83 -16.13 -4.98
C ASP A 89 -2.78 -15.59 -6.42
N LEU A 90 -3.95 -15.52 -7.08
CA LEU A 90 -4.05 -15.00 -8.44
C LEU A 90 -3.75 -13.49 -8.50
N ALA A 91 -4.30 -12.71 -7.57
CA ALA A 91 -4.03 -11.28 -7.46
C ALA A 91 -2.55 -11.00 -7.14
N GLU A 92 -1.95 -11.75 -6.23
CA GLU A 92 -0.51 -11.69 -5.95
C GLU A 92 0.31 -11.94 -7.22
N ALA A 93 0.05 -13.06 -7.90
CA ALA A 93 0.77 -13.40 -9.12
C ALA A 93 0.59 -12.32 -10.20
N TYR A 94 -0.62 -11.78 -10.35
CA TYR A 94 -0.92 -10.69 -11.27
C TYR A 94 -0.14 -9.41 -10.94
N ILE A 95 -0.16 -8.95 -9.69
CA ILE A 95 0.52 -7.72 -9.24
C ILE A 95 2.04 -7.83 -9.44
N PHE A 96 2.67 -8.92 -8.96
CA PHE A 96 4.12 -9.10 -9.05
C PHE A 96 4.60 -9.43 -10.47
N SER A 97 3.71 -9.87 -11.37
CA SER A 97 4.03 -10.06 -12.79
C SER A 97 3.71 -8.83 -13.66
N HIS A 98 3.10 -7.78 -13.09
CA HIS A 98 2.69 -6.60 -13.82
C HIS A 98 3.88 -5.91 -14.51
N PRO A 99 3.75 -5.45 -15.77
CA PRO A 99 4.84 -4.83 -16.51
C PRO A 99 5.51 -3.66 -15.76
N THR A 100 4.71 -2.80 -15.11
CA THR A 100 5.23 -1.69 -14.29
C THR A 100 6.12 -2.19 -13.15
N PHE A 101 5.67 -3.20 -12.39
CA PHE A 101 6.45 -3.76 -11.28
C PHE A 101 7.76 -4.37 -11.77
N ARG A 102 7.69 -5.15 -12.86
CA ARG A 102 8.88 -5.76 -13.48
C ARG A 102 9.85 -4.71 -14.01
N ARG A 103 9.34 -3.62 -14.59
CA ARG A 103 10.15 -2.51 -15.10
C ARG A 103 10.93 -1.83 -13.98
N ILE A 104 10.30 -1.57 -12.83
CA ILE A 104 11.00 -1.04 -11.64
C ILE A 104 12.20 -1.93 -11.29
N LEU A 105 12.02 -3.25 -11.25
CA LEU A 105 13.11 -4.17 -10.90
C LEU A 105 14.22 -4.28 -11.95
N GLN A 106 13.95 -3.90 -13.19
CA GLN A 106 14.90 -4.02 -14.31
C GLN A 106 15.65 -2.73 -14.60
N GLN A 107 15.12 -1.58 -14.18
CA GLN A 107 15.65 -0.27 -14.50
C GLN A 107 16.06 0.46 -13.23
N CYS A 108 17.27 1.00 -13.21
CA CYS A 108 17.68 1.95 -12.19
C CYS A 108 17.30 3.34 -12.70
N SER A 109 16.19 3.90 -12.20
CA SER A 109 15.80 5.28 -12.50
C SER A 109 16.34 6.21 -11.42
N THR A 110 16.90 7.34 -11.81
CA THR A 110 17.19 8.45 -10.88
C THR A 110 16.01 9.41 -10.74
N GLU A 111 14.95 9.19 -11.53
CA GLU A 111 13.75 10.02 -11.47
C GLU A 111 12.85 9.59 -10.32
N ARG A 112 12.09 10.56 -9.84
CA ARG A 112 11.02 10.36 -8.87
C ARG A 112 10.02 9.34 -9.40
N ALA A 113 9.68 8.34 -8.58
CA ALA A 113 8.66 7.34 -8.91
C ALA A 113 7.37 8.00 -9.39
N SER A 114 6.80 7.49 -10.47
CA SER A 114 5.56 7.92 -11.12
C SER A 114 4.31 7.41 -10.39
N ILE A 115 3.14 7.98 -10.69
CA ILE A 115 1.88 7.54 -10.06
C ILE A 115 1.56 6.08 -10.32
N ASP A 116 1.84 5.57 -11.53
CA ASP A 116 1.63 4.16 -11.88
C ASP A 116 2.52 3.23 -11.04
N GLU A 117 3.75 3.66 -10.75
CA GLU A 117 4.69 2.93 -9.89
C GLU A 117 4.22 2.93 -8.44
N ILE A 118 3.74 4.07 -7.94
CA ILE A 118 3.17 4.16 -6.59
C ILE A 118 1.94 3.26 -6.46
N GLN A 119 1.03 3.27 -7.45
CA GLN A 119 -0.19 2.47 -7.41
C GLN A 119 0.07 0.97 -7.50
N ILE A 120 1.06 0.52 -8.29
CA ILE A 120 1.41 -0.90 -8.32
C ILE A 120 2.13 -1.35 -7.04
N LEU A 121 2.93 -0.49 -6.41
CA LEU A 121 3.60 -0.79 -5.14
C LEU A 121 2.61 -0.75 -3.96
N GLN A 122 1.62 0.15 -3.97
CA GLN A 122 0.48 0.11 -3.03
C GLN A 122 -0.27 -1.22 -3.14
N ALA A 123 -0.58 -1.65 -4.37
CA ALA A 123 -1.24 -2.94 -4.59
C ALA A 123 -0.44 -4.11 -4.03
N ALA A 124 0.88 -4.10 -4.25
CA ALA A 124 1.80 -5.11 -3.73
C ALA A 124 1.81 -5.12 -2.19
N LEU A 125 1.89 -3.96 -1.54
CA LEU A 125 1.83 -3.89 -0.07
C LEU A 125 0.48 -4.39 0.47
N ILE A 126 -0.64 -4.03 -0.16
CA ILE A 126 -1.98 -4.47 0.27
C ILE A 126 -2.11 -5.98 0.16
N ILE A 127 -1.71 -6.58 -0.98
CA ILE A 127 -1.86 -8.04 -1.15
C ILE A 127 -0.93 -8.83 -0.21
N GLU A 128 0.24 -8.29 0.13
CA GLU A 128 1.11 -8.85 1.17
C GLU A 128 0.41 -8.86 2.54
N ILE A 129 -0.24 -7.76 2.92
CA ILE A 129 -0.97 -7.65 4.18
C ILE A 129 -2.16 -8.62 4.22
N VAL A 130 -2.95 -8.67 3.15
CA VAL A 130 -4.08 -9.60 2.99
C VAL A 130 -3.64 -11.04 3.20
N GLN A 131 -2.57 -11.46 2.53
CA GLN A 131 -2.14 -12.84 2.57
C GLN A 131 -1.30 -13.19 3.79
N ASN A 132 -0.67 -12.23 4.46
CA ASN A 132 0.00 -12.52 5.74
C ASN A 132 -0.99 -12.94 6.82
N GLY A 133 -2.26 -12.53 6.73
CA GLY A 133 -3.35 -13.03 7.56
C GLY A 133 -3.78 -14.48 7.25
N SER A 134 -3.27 -15.08 6.17
CA SER A 134 -3.60 -16.46 5.79
C SER A 134 -3.08 -17.48 6.81
N SER A 135 -3.87 -18.50 7.10
CA SER A 135 -3.46 -19.66 7.91
C SER A 135 -2.55 -20.64 7.15
N ASN A 136 -2.40 -20.49 5.83
CA ASN A 136 -1.53 -21.33 5.02
C ASN A 136 -0.03 -21.00 5.24
N VAL A 137 0.72 -21.99 5.75
CA VAL A 137 2.17 -21.88 6.04
C VAL A 137 2.97 -21.63 4.76
N HIS A 138 2.61 -22.26 3.64
CA HIS A 138 3.33 -22.11 2.37
C HIS A 138 3.15 -20.70 1.79
N THR A 139 1.93 -20.16 1.84
CA THR A 139 1.66 -18.76 1.48
C THR A 139 2.51 -17.83 2.33
N ARG A 140 2.44 -17.92 3.67
CA ARG A 140 3.24 -17.06 4.55
C ARG A 140 4.75 -17.18 4.31
N ARG A 141 5.25 -18.38 4.01
CA ARG A 141 6.65 -18.60 3.66
C ARG A 141 7.02 -17.89 2.36
N ARG A 142 6.21 -18.03 1.30
CA ARG A 142 6.41 -17.36 -0.01
C ARG A 142 6.42 -15.84 0.14
N LEU A 143 5.46 -15.28 0.88
CA LEU A 143 5.41 -13.83 1.15
C LEU A 143 6.70 -13.34 1.78
N ARG A 144 7.15 -13.99 2.87
CA ARG A 144 8.30 -13.53 3.65
C ARG A 144 9.64 -13.71 2.95
N LEU A 145 9.81 -14.79 2.19
CA LEU A 145 11.09 -15.14 1.58
C LEU A 145 11.24 -14.65 0.14
N GLU A 146 10.14 -14.39 -0.57
CA GLU A 146 10.18 -14.04 -1.99
C GLU A 146 9.51 -12.71 -2.27
N ARG A 147 8.26 -12.52 -1.84
CA ARG A 147 7.46 -11.37 -2.27
C ARG A 147 7.80 -10.09 -1.54
N TYR A 148 7.83 -10.12 -0.21
CA TYR A 148 8.15 -8.98 0.60
C TYR A 148 9.57 -8.44 0.33
N PRO A 149 10.63 -9.27 0.27
CA PRO A 149 11.96 -8.79 -0.14
C PRO A 149 11.96 -8.17 -1.54
N CYS A 150 11.16 -8.71 -2.47
CA CYS A 150 11.01 -8.17 -3.82
C CYS A 150 10.31 -6.80 -3.82
N LEU A 151 9.27 -6.62 -3.00
CA LEU A 151 8.64 -5.32 -2.76
C LEU A 151 9.63 -4.31 -2.19
N VAL A 152 10.40 -4.69 -1.15
CA VAL A 152 11.41 -3.81 -0.54
C VAL A 152 12.49 -3.41 -1.56
N ALA A 153 12.92 -4.35 -2.42
CA ALA A 153 13.86 -4.04 -3.50
C ALA A 153 13.27 -3.01 -4.48
N ALA A 154 12.00 -3.17 -4.88
CA ALA A 154 11.33 -2.22 -5.76
C ALA A 154 11.17 -0.83 -5.11
N MET A 155 10.83 -0.78 -3.82
CA MET A 155 10.76 0.46 -3.03
C MET A 155 12.12 1.19 -2.99
N ARG A 156 13.20 0.43 -2.78
CA ARG A 156 14.58 0.95 -2.74
C ARG A 156 15.05 1.46 -4.09
N ILE A 157 14.79 0.72 -5.17
CA ILE A 157 15.11 1.16 -6.54
C ILE A 157 14.33 2.43 -6.91
N SER A 158 13.09 2.55 -6.42
CA SER A 158 12.25 3.73 -6.62
C SER A 158 12.62 4.92 -5.73
N GLY A 159 13.67 4.80 -4.90
CA GLY A 159 14.17 5.85 -4.01
C GLY A 159 13.24 6.21 -2.84
N LEU A 160 12.18 5.44 -2.59
CA LEU A 160 11.06 5.88 -1.76
C LEU A 160 11.40 6.05 -0.27
N PHE A 161 12.45 5.40 0.22
CA PHE A 161 12.86 5.50 1.63
C PHE A 161 13.64 6.80 1.94
N GLN A 162 14.09 7.52 0.93
CA GLN A 162 14.88 8.77 1.07
C GLN A 162 14.16 10.01 0.52
N GLU A 163 12.89 9.87 0.13
CA GLU A 163 12.13 10.97 -0.47
C GLU A 163 11.75 12.05 0.53
N ASN A 164 11.84 13.30 0.08
CA ASN A 164 11.38 14.46 0.83
C ASN A 164 10.25 15.15 0.07
N ARG A 165 9.33 15.77 0.80
CA ARG A 165 8.29 16.61 0.22
C ARG A 165 8.93 17.72 -0.60
N ARG A 166 8.31 18.07 -1.72
CA ARG A 166 8.72 19.24 -2.51
C ARG A 166 8.42 20.55 -1.80
N PHE A 167 7.36 20.56 -1.00
CA PHE A 167 6.90 21.75 -0.29
C PHE A 167 6.76 21.45 1.21
N PRO A 168 7.26 22.33 2.09
CA PRO A 168 7.06 22.19 3.53
C PRO A 168 5.57 22.33 3.91
N LEU A 169 5.15 21.63 4.96
CA LEU A 169 3.76 21.64 5.45
C LEU A 169 3.24 23.03 5.85
N HIS A 170 4.13 23.98 6.17
CA HIS A 170 3.74 25.34 6.55
C HIS A 170 3.50 26.27 5.34
N TYR A 171 3.81 25.82 4.12
CA TYR A 171 3.67 26.58 2.89
C TYR A 171 2.67 25.91 1.93
N LEU A 172 1.65 25.22 2.45
CA LEU A 172 0.66 24.51 1.62
C LEU A 172 -0.30 25.48 0.91
N ALA A 173 -0.47 26.69 1.44
CA ALA A 173 -1.26 27.75 0.82
C ALA A 173 -0.60 28.22 -0.48
N GLY A 174 -1.18 27.85 -1.63
CA GLY A 174 -0.68 28.21 -2.96
C GLY A 174 0.18 27.13 -3.63
N THR A 175 0.39 25.97 -3.00
CA THR A 175 0.99 24.81 -3.66
C THR A 175 -0.03 24.03 -4.47
N ASP A 176 0.45 23.31 -5.48
CA ASP A 176 -0.37 22.33 -6.19
C ASP A 176 -0.72 21.17 -5.23
N TRP A 177 -2.00 21.13 -4.83
CA TRP A 177 -2.52 20.12 -3.90
C TRP A 177 -2.35 18.70 -4.44
N HIS A 178 -2.47 18.48 -5.76
CA HIS A 178 -2.24 17.16 -6.32
C HIS A 178 -0.78 16.73 -6.17
N MET A 179 0.17 17.67 -6.26
CA MET A 179 1.57 17.39 -6.03
C MET A 179 1.87 17.11 -4.55
N PHE A 180 1.18 17.80 -3.63
CA PHE A 180 1.24 17.50 -2.21
C PHE A 180 0.73 16.08 -1.90
N ILE A 181 -0.48 15.74 -2.36
CA ILE A 181 -1.05 14.39 -2.20
C ILE A 181 -0.11 13.34 -2.80
N PHE A 182 0.47 13.62 -3.97
CA PHE A 182 1.41 12.71 -4.59
C PHE A 182 2.67 12.48 -3.74
N ASP A 183 3.24 13.52 -3.14
CA ASP A 183 4.37 13.37 -2.23
C ASP A 183 3.96 12.58 -0.97
N GLU A 184 2.79 12.84 -0.40
CA GLU A 184 2.28 12.10 0.76
C GLU A 184 2.06 10.61 0.48
N LEU A 185 1.52 10.24 -0.69
CA LEU A 185 1.34 8.83 -1.06
C LEU A 185 2.66 8.06 -1.04
N ARG A 186 3.77 8.71 -1.42
CA ARG A 186 5.11 8.12 -1.42
C ARG A 186 5.65 7.92 -0.02
N LEU A 187 5.56 8.96 0.81
CA LEU A 187 6.02 8.92 2.20
C LEU A 187 5.23 7.87 3.01
N ARG A 188 3.91 7.83 2.81
CA ARG A 188 3.01 6.85 3.44
C ARG A 188 3.31 5.44 2.95
N LEU A 189 3.53 5.24 1.66
CA LEU A 189 3.92 3.92 1.17
C LEU A 189 5.24 3.44 1.77
N ALA A 190 6.26 4.30 1.87
CA ALA A 190 7.54 3.98 2.50
C ALA A 190 7.39 3.65 3.99
N THR A 191 6.67 4.49 4.73
CA THR A 191 6.47 4.31 6.19
C THR A 191 5.69 3.05 6.52
N TRP A 192 4.63 2.73 5.77
CA TRP A 192 3.83 1.53 6.04
C TRP A 192 4.49 0.24 5.54
N THR A 193 5.36 0.34 4.53
CA THR A 193 6.26 -0.77 4.20
C THR A 193 7.22 -1.03 5.37
N PHE A 194 7.90 0.00 5.89
CA PHE A 194 8.79 -0.15 7.06
C PHE A 194 8.06 -0.68 8.30
N PHE A 195 6.83 -0.22 8.55
CA PHE A 195 5.99 -0.73 9.63
C PHE A 195 5.65 -2.22 9.46
N THR A 196 5.37 -2.65 8.23
CA THR A 196 5.13 -4.06 7.91
C THR A 196 6.38 -4.91 8.13
N ASP A 197 7.57 -4.41 7.77
CA ASP A 197 8.86 -5.07 8.05
C ASP A 197 9.05 -5.29 9.55
N SER A 198 8.71 -4.26 10.34
CA SER A 198 8.80 -4.29 11.79
C SER A 198 7.87 -5.35 12.39
N ILE A 199 6.63 -5.45 11.92
CA ILE A 199 5.71 -6.54 12.32
C ILE A 199 6.31 -7.90 11.97
N PHE A 200 6.92 -8.04 10.80
CA PHE A 200 7.55 -9.30 10.40
C PHE A 200 8.72 -9.69 11.27
N ALA A 201 9.53 -8.71 11.67
CA ALA A 201 10.62 -8.94 12.59
C ALA A 201 10.13 -9.32 13.99
N THR A 202 9.19 -8.57 14.56
CA THR A 202 8.76 -8.76 15.94
C THR A 202 7.82 -9.95 16.13
N CYS A 203 6.87 -10.16 15.22
CA CYS A 203 5.83 -11.18 15.38
C CYS A 203 6.19 -12.52 14.73
N PHE A 204 7.11 -12.53 13.76
CA PHE A 204 7.43 -13.73 12.97
C PHE A 204 8.92 -14.09 12.94
N ASN A 205 9.74 -13.41 13.75
CA ASN A 205 11.18 -13.67 13.89
C ASN A 205 11.93 -13.67 12.54
N LYS A 206 11.48 -12.82 11.61
CA LYS A 206 12.14 -12.58 10.33
C LYS A 206 13.26 -11.56 10.53
N CYS A 207 14.38 -11.69 9.84
CA CYS A 207 15.32 -10.57 9.76
C CYS A 207 14.62 -9.36 9.08
N PRO A 208 14.70 -8.15 9.65
CA PRO A 208 14.27 -6.94 8.96
C PRO A 208 15.00 -6.79 7.60
N GLU A 209 14.27 -6.39 6.57
CA GLU A 209 14.80 -6.06 5.25
C GLU A 209 15.15 -4.57 5.10
N ILE A 210 14.59 -3.73 5.97
CA ILE A 210 14.76 -2.28 5.96
C ILE A 210 15.39 -1.86 7.28
N THR A 211 16.52 -1.15 7.22
CA THR A 211 17.12 -0.59 8.44
C THR A 211 16.53 0.78 8.74
N VAL A 212 16.47 1.15 10.03
CA VAL A 212 16.03 2.50 10.43
C VAL A 212 16.88 3.59 9.76
N SER A 213 18.18 3.34 9.60
CA SER A 213 19.10 4.28 8.95
C SER A 213 18.84 4.48 7.45
N GLU A 214 18.06 3.59 6.81
CA GLU A 214 17.66 3.72 5.41
C GLU A 214 16.49 4.71 5.23
N MET A 215 15.64 4.84 6.26
CA MET A 215 14.47 5.72 6.32
C MET A 215 14.88 7.16 6.62
N THR A 216 15.47 7.83 5.63
CA THR A 216 15.98 9.21 5.77
C THR A 216 15.08 10.28 5.18
N GLY A 217 13.98 9.86 4.54
CA GLY A 217 12.97 10.76 4.01
C GLY A 217 12.11 11.41 5.09
N ASP A 218 11.23 12.31 4.65
CA ASP A 218 10.27 12.99 5.51
C ASP A 218 9.25 12.02 6.13
N LEU A 219 8.78 12.33 7.34
CA LEU A 219 7.65 11.61 7.94
C LEU A 219 6.32 12.03 7.29
N PRO A 220 5.36 11.11 7.09
CA PRO A 220 3.99 11.40 6.65
C PRO A 220 3.29 12.50 7.46
N CYS A 221 2.38 13.23 6.83
CA CYS A 221 1.60 14.26 7.52
C CYS A 221 0.47 13.63 8.34
N GLU A 222 -0.14 14.42 9.22
CA GLU A 222 -1.31 14.00 9.98
C GLU A 222 -2.48 13.61 9.05
N GLU A 223 -3.27 12.62 9.48
CA GLU A 223 -4.33 12.05 8.66
C GLU A 223 -5.35 13.06 8.16
N HIS A 224 -5.73 14.01 9.02
CA HIS A 224 -6.70 15.04 8.66
C HIS A 224 -6.21 16.01 7.58
N LEU A 225 -4.88 16.16 7.40
CA LEU A 225 -4.28 16.95 6.32
C LEU A 225 -4.22 16.14 5.03
N PHE A 226 -3.92 14.85 5.15
CA PHE A 226 -3.89 13.95 4.01
C PHE A 226 -5.29 13.80 3.42
N GLU A 227 -6.31 13.54 4.24
CA GLU A 227 -7.71 13.33 3.83
C GLU A 227 -8.46 14.61 3.43
N ALA A 228 -7.77 15.75 3.37
CA ALA A 228 -8.38 17.02 3.01
C ALA A 228 -8.71 17.08 1.52
N GLU A 229 -9.97 17.36 1.18
CA GLU A 229 -10.45 17.36 -0.22
C GLU A 229 -9.95 18.55 -1.04
N THR A 230 -9.57 19.66 -0.38
CA THR A 230 -9.13 20.89 -1.04
C THR A 230 -7.93 21.57 -0.37
N VAL A 231 -7.23 22.42 -1.14
CA VAL A 231 -6.16 23.31 -0.64
C VAL A 231 -6.63 24.14 0.56
N SER A 232 -7.89 24.58 0.56
CA SER A 232 -8.46 25.43 1.61
C SER A 232 -8.57 24.67 2.94
N ASP A 233 -8.97 23.40 2.90
CA ASP A 233 -9.09 22.55 4.08
C ASP A 233 -7.72 22.26 4.69
N VAL A 234 -6.72 22.02 3.85
CA VAL A 234 -5.31 21.86 4.26
C VAL A 234 -4.77 23.15 4.89
N ALA A 235 -5.05 24.32 4.30
CA ALA A 235 -4.57 25.60 4.80
C ALA A 235 -5.20 25.97 6.16
N ILE A 236 -6.51 25.79 6.32
CA ILE A 236 -7.23 26.07 7.57
C ILE A 236 -6.71 25.18 8.71
N ASN A 237 -6.52 23.89 8.44
CA ASN A 237 -6.06 22.93 9.44
C ASN A 237 -4.56 23.06 9.73
N GLY A 238 -3.73 23.38 8.73
CA GLY A 238 -2.30 23.65 8.87
C GLY A 238 -2.00 24.94 9.67
N HIS A 239 -2.82 25.98 9.53
CA HIS A 239 -2.72 27.20 10.34
C HIS A 239 -3.04 26.95 11.83
N GLY A 240 -3.95 26.02 12.13
CA GLY A 240 -4.26 25.60 13.51
C GLY A 240 -3.07 24.97 14.24
N LEU A 241 -2.23 24.23 13.51
CA LEU A 241 -0.96 23.69 14.01
C LEU A 241 0.07 24.78 14.29
N GLN A 242 0.17 25.83 13.45
CA GLN A 242 1.07 26.96 13.71
C GLN A 242 0.73 27.71 15.01
N VAL A 243 -0.55 27.94 15.30
CA VAL A 243 -0.97 28.61 16.54
C VAL A 243 -0.63 27.77 17.78
N LYS A 244 -0.73 26.43 17.68
CA LYS A 244 -0.36 25.51 18.76
C LYS A 244 1.16 25.41 18.95
N PHE A 245 1.93 25.29 17.87
CA PHE A 245 3.39 25.26 17.94
C PHE A 245 3.99 26.61 18.40
N ALA A 246 3.46 27.74 17.94
CA ALA A 246 3.89 29.05 18.43
C ALA A 246 3.59 29.23 19.94
N ARG A 247 2.43 28.76 20.42
CA ARG A 247 2.09 28.73 21.86
C ARG A 247 3.00 27.81 22.68
N ALA A 248 3.41 26.66 22.14
CA ALA A 248 4.31 25.74 22.83
C ALA A 248 5.73 26.33 22.98
N ILE A 249 6.21 27.07 21.99
CA ILE A 249 7.53 27.72 22.01
C ILE A 249 7.55 28.98 22.90
N HIS A 250 6.41 29.67 23.04
CA HIS A 250 6.29 30.87 23.89
C HIS A 250 5.75 30.56 25.30
N GLY A 251 5.46 29.29 25.62
CA GLY A 251 4.82 28.87 26.87
C GLY A 251 5.76 28.44 28.01
N THR A 252 7.08 28.34 27.76
CA THR A 252 8.06 28.01 28.82
C THR A 252 8.83 29.26 29.24
N ASN A 253 8.14 30.18 29.88
CA ASN A 253 8.73 31.17 30.79
C ASN A 253 7.61 31.70 31.67
N HIS A 254 7.29 30.97 32.74
CA HIS A 254 6.84 31.49 34.02
C HIS A 254 6.60 30.34 34.99
N SER A 255 7.59 30.09 35.85
CA SER A 255 7.48 29.95 37.32
C SER A 255 8.81 29.40 37.84
#